data_AF-A0A7W0FJ76-F1
#
_entry.id   AF-A0A7W0FJ76-F1
#
_cell.length_a   1.000
_cell.length_b   1.000
_cell.length_c   1.000
_cell.angle_alpha   90.00
_cell.angle_beta   90.00
_cell.angle_gamma   90.00
#
_symmetry.space_group_name_H-M   'P 1'
#
loop_
_entity.id
_entity.type
_entity.pdbx_description
1 polymer ?
#
loop_
_entity_poly.entity_id
_entity_poly.type
_entity_poly.pdbx_seq_one_letter_code
_entity_poly.pdbx_strand_id
1 'polypeptide(L)'
;DELRSEVDYIIIDSPAGIERGFRNTIAPADIILVVTNPEVSAVRDADRIIGLVEAEEKGPAKLIINRVNPGLTKRGDMLTPEDVVELLAIELIGVIPDDENVVISTNRGQPVALDPKSKTGQAFKNIAKRLQGQTVPFMQLDDKGDFMSKVAGLFKQGGD
;
A
#
# COMPACT_ATOMS: atom_id res chain seq x y z
N ASP A 1 8.96 6.80 25.43
CA ASP A 1 10.32 6.25 25.46
C ASP A 1 10.41 4.85 26.04
N GLU A 2 9.73 4.54 27.15
CA GLU A 2 9.75 3.18 27.75
C GLU A 2 9.37 2.06 26.76
N LEU A 3 8.26 2.21 26.02
CA LEU A 3 7.84 1.23 25.01
C LEU A 3 8.87 1.03 23.89
N ARG A 4 9.69 2.05 23.55
CA ARG A 4 10.68 1.94 22.46
C ARG A 4 11.77 0.92 22.78
N SER A 5 12.03 0.62 24.06
CA SER A 5 13.00 -0.41 24.45
C SER A 5 12.46 -1.84 24.46
N GLU A 6 11.14 -2.01 24.35
CA GLU A 6 10.48 -3.32 24.49
C GLU A 6 10.06 -3.94 23.17
N VAL A 7 9.93 -3.15 22.11
CA VAL A 7 9.43 -3.60 20.80
C VAL A 7 10.25 -3.03 19.65
N ASP A 8 10.30 -3.77 18.55
CA ASP A 8 10.99 -3.33 17.32
C ASP A 8 10.19 -2.28 16.54
N TYR A 9 8.85 -2.35 16.61
CA TYR A 9 7.95 -1.48 15.85
C TYR A 9 6.76 -1.04 16.71
N ILE A 10 6.42 0.24 16.60
CA ILE A 10 5.19 0.82 17.14
C ILE A 10 4.39 1.35 15.96
N ILE A 11 3.17 0.83 15.77
CA ILE A 11 2.24 1.30 14.73
C ILE A 11 1.24 2.22 15.40
N ILE A 12 1.15 3.45 14.92
CA ILE A 12 0.17 4.44 15.41
C ILE A 12 -0.81 4.71 14.28
N ASP A 13 -2.08 4.36 14.50
CA ASP A 13 -3.16 4.68 13.57
C ASP A 13 -3.61 6.12 13.80
N SER A 14 -3.38 6.99 12.82
CA SER A 14 -3.65 8.42 12.93
C SER A 14 -5.08 8.76 12.49
N PRO A 15 -5.73 9.77 13.10
CA PRO A 15 -6.99 10.27 12.57
C PRO A 15 -6.81 10.78 11.14
N ALA A 16 -7.86 10.66 10.32
CA ALA A 16 -7.88 11.24 8.99
C ALA A 16 -7.86 12.78 9.05
N GLY A 17 -7.27 13.42 8.03
CA GLY A 17 -7.27 14.88 7.86
C GLY A 17 -6.11 15.62 8.51
N ILE A 18 -6.18 16.95 8.50
CA ILE A 18 -5.11 17.89 8.90
C ILE A 18 -5.31 18.48 10.31
N GLU A 19 -6.17 17.87 11.11
CA GLU A 19 -6.60 18.43 12.39
C GLU A 19 -5.51 18.32 13.48
N ARG A 20 -5.73 18.96 14.64
CA ARG A 20 -4.77 18.95 15.75
C ARG A 20 -4.38 17.53 16.21
N GLY A 21 -5.30 16.56 16.10
CA GLY A 21 -5.02 15.16 16.43
C GLY A 21 -3.97 14.52 15.53
N PHE A 22 -3.87 14.95 14.27
CA PHE A 22 -2.85 14.47 13.32
C PHE A 22 -1.45 14.87 13.78
N ARG A 23 -1.25 16.15 14.13
CA ARG A 23 0.06 16.68 14.57
C ARG A 23 0.61 15.95 15.79
N ASN A 24 -0.25 15.66 16.76
CA ASN A 24 0.13 14.90 17.95
C ASN A 24 0.57 13.47 17.61
N THR A 25 0.01 12.89 16.55
CA THR A 25 0.28 11.51 16.13
C THR A 25 1.59 11.40 15.36
N ILE A 26 1.91 12.39 14.51
CA ILE A 26 3.16 12.40 13.75
C ILE A 26 4.37 12.85 14.59
N ALA A 27 4.16 13.62 15.66
CA ALA A 27 5.22 14.14 16.51
C ALA A 27 6.19 13.05 17.05
N PRO A 28 5.74 11.87 17.54
CA PRO A 28 6.63 10.80 17.97
C PRO A 28 7.09 9.85 16.85
N ALA A 29 6.60 10.01 15.61
CA ALA A 29 6.84 9.05 14.54
C ALA A 29 8.25 9.20 13.94
N ASP A 30 8.90 8.06 13.69
CA ASP A 30 10.17 7.95 12.97
C ASP A 30 9.96 7.73 11.46
N ILE A 31 8.84 7.09 11.09
CA ILE A 31 8.42 6.84 9.71
C ILE A 31 6.96 7.27 9.58
N ILE A 32 6.64 8.00 8.51
CA ILE A 32 5.27 8.41 8.19
C ILE A 32 4.82 7.72 6.92
N LEU A 33 3.67 7.05 6.98
CA LEU A 33 3.06 6.35 5.86
C LEU A 33 1.79 7.11 5.45
N VAL A 34 1.79 7.64 4.23
CA VAL A 34 0.61 8.24 3.62
C VAL A 34 -0.09 7.17 2.78
N VAL A 35 -1.32 6.85 3.16
CA VAL A 35 -2.18 5.91 2.43
C VAL A 35 -3.17 6.72 1.62
N THR A 36 -3.25 6.48 0.31
CA THR A 36 -4.20 7.14 -0.57
C THR A 36 -4.85 6.16 -1.54
N ASN A 37 -5.98 6.56 -2.11
CA ASN A 37 -6.63 5.84 -3.20
C ASN A 37 -6.23 6.48 -4.55
N PRO A 38 -6.26 5.73 -5.67
CA PRO A 38 -5.95 6.24 -7.01
C PRO A 38 -7.07 7.10 -7.61
N GLU A 39 -7.59 8.04 -6.82
CA GLU A 39 -8.65 9.00 -7.16
C GLU A 39 -8.10 10.42 -7.02
N VAL A 40 -8.45 11.32 -7.94
CA VAL A 40 -7.91 12.69 -7.98
C VAL A 40 -8.13 13.46 -6.67
N SER A 41 -9.29 13.28 -6.03
CA SER A 41 -9.60 13.90 -4.73
C SER A 41 -8.67 13.40 -3.62
N ALA A 42 -8.52 12.08 -3.50
CA ALA A 42 -7.69 11.45 -2.48
C ALA A 42 -6.20 11.80 -2.66
N VAL A 43 -5.72 11.88 -3.90
CA VAL A 43 -4.35 12.31 -4.20
C VAL A 43 -4.12 13.78 -3.79
N ARG A 44 -5.07 14.68 -4.06
CA ARG A 44 -4.99 16.08 -3.61
C ARG A 44 -5.04 16.25 -2.09
N ASP A 45 -5.75 15.37 -1.39
CA ASP A 45 -5.72 15.35 0.07
C ASP A 45 -4.36 14.85 0.57
N ALA A 46 -3.81 13.79 -0.04
CA ALA A 46 -2.48 13.26 0.29
C ALA A 46 -1.37 14.30 0.08
N ASP A 47 -1.39 15.05 -1.02
CA ASP A 47 -0.45 16.16 -1.30
C ASP A 47 -0.44 17.21 -0.17
N ARG A 48 -1.63 17.59 0.32
CA ARG A 48 -1.77 18.49 1.48
C ARG A 48 -1.18 17.91 2.76
N ILE A 49 -1.34 16.59 3.00
CA ILE A 49 -0.74 15.91 4.15
C ILE A 49 0.78 15.92 4.04
N ILE A 50 1.32 15.62 2.86
CA ILE A 50 2.77 15.60 2.61
C ILE A 50 3.37 16.97 2.91
N GLY A 51 2.78 18.05 2.39
CA GLY A 51 3.25 19.41 2.69
C GLY A 51 3.21 19.76 4.18
N LEU A 52 2.25 19.22 4.94
CA LEU A 52 2.20 19.41 6.39
C LEU A 52 3.27 18.59 7.13
N VAL A 53 3.53 17.37 6.69
CA VAL A 53 4.61 16.52 7.22
C VAL A 53 5.97 17.19 7.02
N GLU A 54 6.21 17.73 5.82
CA GLU A 54 7.41 18.51 5.50
C GLU A 54 7.54 19.77 6.36
N ALA A 55 6.44 20.49 6.58
CA ALA A 55 6.42 21.70 7.40
C ALA A 55 6.72 21.43 8.89
N GLU A 56 6.44 20.22 9.38
CA GLU A 56 6.76 19.78 10.74
C GLU A 56 8.17 19.17 10.83
N GLU A 57 8.98 19.30 9.77
CA GLU A 57 10.36 18.78 9.64
C GLU A 57 10.49 17.29 9.95
N LYS A 58 9.38 16.56 9.78
CA LYS A 58 9.36 15.10 9.82
C LYS A 58 9.67 14.64 8.40
N GLY A 59 10.80 13.93 8.25
CA GLY A 59 11.37 13.53 6.96
C GLY A 59 10.38 12.92 5.97
N PRO A 60 10.81 12.68 4.71
CA PRO A 60 9.89 12.41 3.61
C PRO A 60 8.94 11.26 3.94
N ALA A 61 7.65 11.51 3.78
CA ALA A 61 6.65 10.47 3.92
C ALA A 61 6.84 9.37 2.87
N LYS A 62 6.43 8.15 3.20
CA LYS A 62 6.37 7.02 2.27
C LYS A 62 4.93 6.80 1.82
N LEU A 63 4.74 6.44 0.57
CA LEU A 63 3.43 6.29 -0.06
C LEU A 63 2.97 4.84 -0.14
N ILE A 64 1.70 4.62 0.20
CA ILE A 64 0.96 3.40 -0.08
C ILE A 64 -0.27 3.77 -0.90
N ILE A 65 -0.39 3.18 -2.09
CA ILE A 65 -1.58 3.33 -2.94
C ILE A 65 -2.48 2.13 -2.68
N ASN A 66 -3.67 2.40 -2.14
CA ASN A 66 -4.64 1.39 -1.76
C ASN A 66 -5.78 1.27 -2.79
N ARG A 67 -6.44 0.11 -2.83
CA ARG A 67 -7.62 -0.15 -3.68
C ARG A 67 -7.39 0.08 -5.17
N VAL A 68 -6.21 -0.29 -5.67
CA VAL A 68 -5.92 -0.19 -7.11
C VAL A 68 -6.73 -1.24 -7.87
N ASN A 69 -7.50 -0.79 -8.85
CA ASN A 69 -8.25 -1.66 -9.74
C ASN A 69 -7.60 -1.67 -11.15
N PRO A 70 -6.93 -2.77 -11.55
CA PRO A 70 -6.27 -2.89 -12.86
C PRO A 70 -7.21 -2.70 -14.06
N GLY A 71 -8.49 -3.05 -13.89
CA GLY A 71 -9.49 -2.88 -14.92
C GLY A 71 -9.86 -1.43 -15.16
N LEU A 72 -10.02 -0.64 -14.08
CA LEU A 72 -10.34 0.79 -14.16
C LEU A 72 -9.14 1.61 -14.64
N THR A 73 -7.93 1.31 -14.15
CA THR A 73 -6.70 1.99 -14.57
C THR A 73 -6.44 1.82 -16.07
N LYS A 74 -6.59 0.61 -16.62
CA LYS A 74 -6.42 0.36 -18.06
C LYS A 74 -7.41 1.09 -18.96
N ARG A 75 -8.61 1.38 -18.46
CA ARG A 75 -9.63 2.13 -19.21
C ARG A 75 -9.49 3.64 -19.05
N GLY A 76 -8.62 4.11 -18.17
CA GLY A 76 -8.46 5.53 -17.85
C GLY A 76 -9.52 6.07 -16.88
N ASP A 77 -10.29 5.18 -16.24
CA ASP A 77 -11.33 5.56 -15.26
C ASP A 77 -10.76 5.78 -13.84
N MET A 78 -9.47 5.49 -13.65
CA MET A 78 -8.74 5.53 -12.37
C MET A 78 -7.28 5.89 -12.65
N LEU A 79 -6.65 6.66 -11.75
CA LEU A 79 -5.23 7.01 -11.89
C LEU A 79 -4.36 5.76 -11.80
N THR A 80 -3.31 5.69 -12.61
CA THR A 80 -2.33 4.61 -12.49
C THR A 80 -1.44 4.85 -11.26
N PRO A 81 -0.84 3.80 -10.66
CA PRO A 81 0.16 3.98 -9.62
C PRO A 81 1.29 4.93 -10.01
N GLU A 82 1.68 4.90 -11.29
CA GLU A 82 2.71 5.77 -11.87
C GLU A 82 2.28 7.24 -11.84
N ASP A 83 1.04 7.56 -12.25
CA ASP A 83 0.50 8.92 -12.21
C ASP A 83 0.50 9.47 -10.77
N VAL A 84 0.11 8.65 -9.81
CA VAL A 84 0.06 9.05 -8.39
C VAL A 84 1.46 9.35 -7.85
N VAL A 85 2.46 8.54 -8.23
CA VAL A 85 3.86 8.76 -7.82
C VAL A 85 4.42 10.04 -8.44
N GLU A 86 4.11 10.30 -9.71
CA GLU A 86 4.53 11.54 -10.38
C GLU A 86 3.91 12.77 -9.69
N LEU A 87 2.63 12.70 -9.32
CA LEU A 87 1.92 13.81 -8.67
C LEU A 87 2.41 14.08 -7.24
N LEU A 88 2.67 13.04 -6.45
CA LEU A 88 3.03 13.19 -5.03
C LEU A 88 4.53 13.27 -4.78
N ALA A 89 5.36 12.85 -5.74
CA ALA A 89 6.83 12.94 -5.69
C ALA A 89 7.49 12.35 -4.41
N ILE A 90 6.88 11.34 -3.80
CA ILE A 90 7.40 10.65 -2.61
C ILE A 90 7.61 9.15 -2.85
N GLU A 91 8.40 8.51 -1.98
CA GLU A 91 8.80 7.11 -2.12
C GLU A 91 7.59 6.17 -2.04
N LEU A 92 7.27 5.50 -3.15
CA LEU A 92 6.29 4.42 -3.16
C LEU A 92 6.85 3.17 -2.47
N ILE A 93 6.13 2.66 -1.47
CA ILE A 93 6.48 1.40 -0.78
C ILE A 93 5.41 0.31 -0.93
N GLY A 94 4.21 0.65 -1.41
CA GLY A 94 3.09 -0.29 -1.48
C GLY A 94 2.06 0.06 -2.54
N VAL A 95 1.62 -0.97 -3.27
CA VAL A 95 0.42 -0.92 -4.11
C VAL A 95 -0.46 -2.10 -3.71
N ILE A 96 -1.67 -1.81 -3.24
CA ILE A 96 -2.62 -2.79 -2.73
C ILE A 96 -3.79 -2.88 -3.72
N PRO A 97 -4.10 -4.07 -4.25
CA PRO A 97 -5.25 -4.22 -5.15
C PRO A 97 -6.57 -4.01 -4.41
N ASP A 98 -7.61 -3.58 -5.14
CA ASP A 98 -8.98 -3.65 -4.63
C ASP A 98 -9.40 -5.12 -4.51
N ASP A 99 -9.85 -5.52 -3.32
CA ASP A 99 -10.08 -6.93 -2.96
C ASP A 99 -11.24 -7.05 -1.96
N GLU A 100 -12.33 -7.64 -2.40
CA GLU A 100 -13.52 -7.89 -1.57
C GLU A 100 -13.23 -8.79 -0.36
N ASN A 101 -12.18 -9.63 -0.43
CA ASN A 101 -11.79 -10.49 0.69
C ASN A 101 -11.34 -9.68 1.90
N VAL A 102 -10.89 -8.44 1.74
CA VAL A 102 -10.57 -7.55 2.87
C VAL A 102 -11.81 -7.39 3.74
N VAL A 103 -12.95 -7.02 3.15
CA VAL A 103 -14.23 -6.83 3.86
C VAL A 103 -14.70 -8.14 4.50
N ILE A 104 -14.64 -9.25 3.76
CA ILE A 104 -15.04 -10.58 4.26
C ILE A 104 -14.19 -10.98 5.47
N SER A 105 -12.87 -10.78 5.39
CA SER A 105 -11.90 -11.17 6.40
C SER A 105 -12.08 -10.36 7.69
N THR A 106 -12.31 -9.05 7.57
CA THR A 106 -12.60 -8.14 8.69
C THR A 106 -13.85 -8.58 9.45
N ASN A 107 -14.94 -8.90 8.72
CA ASN A 107 -16.18 -9.37 9.32
C ASN A 107 -16.05 -10.74 10.01
N ARG A 108 -15.05 -11.54 9.63
CA ARG A 108 -14.74 -12.83 10.26
C ARG A 108 -13.75 -12.71 11.43
N GLY A 109 -13.20 -11.52 11.69
CA GLY A 109 -12.15 -11.31 12.68
C GLY A 109 -10.82 -11.99 12.33
N GLN A 110 -10.58 -12.30 11.05
CA GLN A 110 -9.35 -12.93 10.58
C GLN A 110 -8.67 -12.00 9.56
N PRO A 111 -7.48 -11.45 9.84
CA PRO A 111 -6.80 -10.57 8.90
C PRO A 111 -6.48 -11.26 7.57
N VAL A 112 -6.80 -10.61 6.45
CA VAL A 112 -6.49 -11.09 5.09
C VAL A 112 -5.00 -11.42 4.88
N ALA A 113 -4.10 -10.78 5.65
CA ALA A 113 -2.65 -11.05 5.62
C ALA A 113 -2.26 -12.50 5.98
N LEU A 114 -3.12 -13.20 6.73
CA LEU A 114 -2.90 -14.59 7.14
C LEU A 114 -3.23 -15.59 6.02
N ASP A 115 -4.01 -15.20 5.01
CA ASP A 115 -4.29 -16.05 3.87
C ASP A 115 -3.08 -16.08 2.91
N PRO A 116 -2.41 -17.22 2.71
CA PRO A 116 -1.28 -17.33 1.79
C PRO A 116 -1.68 -17.15 0.32
N LYS A 117 -2.97 -17.26 -0.02
CA LYS A 117 -3.48 -17.10 -1.40
C LYS A 117 -3.92 -15.67 -1.71
N SER A 118 -4.03 -14.80 -0.70
CA SER A 118 -4.49 -13.43 -0.92
C SER A 118 -3.39 -12.57 -1.57
N LYS A 119 -3.70 -11.98 -2.74
CA LYS A 119 -2.86 -10.96 -3.36
C LYS A 119 -2.69 -9.75 -2.43
N THR A 120 -3.75 -9.33 -1.74
CA THR A 120 -3.71 -8.26 -0.74
C THR A 120 -2.83 -8.62 0.45
N GLY A 121 -2.95 -9.85 0.96
CA GLY A 121 -2.06 -10.34 2.01
C GLY A 121 -0.58 -10.36 1.59
N GLN A 122 -0.29 -10.71 0.33
CA GLN A 122 1.05 -10.61 -0.23
C GLN A 122 1.52 -9.15 -0.37
N ALA A 123 0.64 -8.21 -0.74
CA ALA A 123 0.95 -6.78 -0.80
C ALA A 123 1.43 -6.27 0.57
N PHE A 124 0.69 -6.59 1.64
CA PHE A 124 1.05 -6.20 3.01
C PHE A 124 2.40 -6.78 3.44
N LYS A 125 2.67 -8.05 3.14
CA LYS A 125 3.96 -8.68 3.43
C LYS A 125 5.12 -8.00 2.69
N ASN A 126 4.91 -7.60 1.44
CA ASN A 126 5.94 -6.90 0.66
C ASN A 126 6.20 -5.49 1.22
N ILE A 127 5.16 -4.76 1.65
CA ILE A 127 5.31 -3.47 2.33
C ILE A 127 6.13 -3.64 3.62
N ALA A 128 5.79 -4.62 4.45
CA ALA A 128 6.53 -4.90 5.69
C ALA A 128 8.02 -5.20 5.41
N LYS A 129 8.32 -6.00 4.39
CA LYS A 129 9.71 -6.27 3.97
C LYS A 129 10.45 -5.01 3.53
N ARG A 130 9.79 -4.09 2.79
CA ARG A 130 10.40 -2.82 2.39
C ARG A 130 10.66 -1.91 3.59
N LEU A 131 9.77 -1.88 4.57
CA LEU A 131 9.97 -1.16 5.84
C LEU A 131 11.15 -1.74 6.65
N GLN A 132 11.45 -3.03 6.47
CA GLN A 132 12.64 -3.70 7.02
C GLN A 132 13.91 -3.48 6.18
N GLY A 133 13.86 -2.63 5.15
CA GLY A 133 15.00 -2.32 4.28
C GLY A 133 15.25 -3.31 3.15
N GLN A 134 14.36 -4.29 2.92
CA GLN A 134 14.51 -5.25 1.83
C GLN A 134 14.02 -4.67 0.50
N THR A 135 14.78 -4.91 -0.57
CA THR A 135 14.34 -4.60 -1.93
C THR A 135 13.41 -5.70 -2.44
N VAL A 136 12.12 -5.41 -2.55
CA VAL A 136 11.11 -6.33 -3.06
C VAL A 136 10.47 -5.73 -4.32
N PRO A 137 10.36 -6.47 -5.44
CA PRO A 137 9.65 -6.00 -6.63
C PRO A 137 8.16 -5.72 -6.34
N PHE A 138 7.58 -4.73 -7.01
CA PHE A 138 6.14 -4.53 -6.98
C PHE A 138 5.43 -5.69 -7.68
N MET A 139 4.26 -6.05 -7.17
CA MET A 139 3.47 -7.13 -7.76
C MET A 139 2.86 -6.65 -9.07
N GLN A 140 2.83 -7.52 -10.07
CA GLN A 140 2.00 -7.27 -11.25
C GLN A 140 0.55 -7.50 -10.87
N LEU A 141 -0.27 -6.46 -10.95
CA LEU A 141 -1.70 -6.55 -10.65
C LEU A 141 -2.50 -7.10 -11.84
N ASP A 142 -1.84 -7.33 -12.98
CA ASP A 142 -2.45 -7.82 -14.21
C ASP A 142 -2.61 -9.34 -14.25
N ASP A 143 -3.84 -9.82 -14.44
CA ASP A 143 -4.16 -11.25 -14.52
C ASP A 143 -3.61 -11.97 -15.76
N LYS A 144 -3.10 -11.23 -16.76
CA LYS A 144 -2.59 -11.83 -18.01
C LYS A 144 -1.38 -12.74 -17.79
N GLY A 145 -0.55 -12.46 -16.78
CA GLY A 145 0.60 -13.32 -16.44
C GLY A 145 0.19 -14.69 -15.90
N ASP A 146 -0.94 -14.77 -15.20
CA ASP A 146 -1.41 -15.99 -14.54
C ASP A 146 -2.08 -16.95 -15.55
N PHE A 147 -2.70 -16.41 -16.61
CA PHE A 147 -3.27 -17.22 -17.69
C PHE A 147 -2.20 -17.80 -18.62
N MET A 148 -1.23 -17.00 -19.06
CA MET A 148 -0.16 -17.47 -19.94
C MET A 148 0.76 -18.50 -19.27
N SER A 149 1.03 -18.33 -17.96
CA SER A 149 1.81 -19.30 -17.18
C SER A 149 1.06 -20.62 -16.95
N LYS A 150 -0.27 -20.58 -16.71
CA LYS A 150 -1.11 -21.79 -16.61
C LYS A 150 -1.21 -22.55 -17.93
N VAL A 151 -1.35 -21.85 -19.06
CA VAL A 151 -1.37 -22.46 -20.40
C VAL A 151 0.00 -23.07 -20.74
N ALA A 152 1.09 -22.35 -20.47
CA ALA A 152 2.44 -22.87 -20.68
C ALA A 152 2.75 -24.11 -19.80
N GLY A 153 2.23 -24.16 -18.57
CA GLY A 153 2.33 -25.31 -17.68
C GLY A 153 1.60 -26.56 -18.21
N LEU A 154 0.42 -26.39 -18.81
CA LEU A 154 -0.33 -27.48 -19.42
C LEU A 154 0.35 -28.06 -20.67
N PHE A 155 0.96 -27.21 -21.50
CA PHE A 155 1.71 -27.66 -22.68
C PHE A 155 3.00 -28.42 -22.34
N LYS A 156 3.56 -28.20 -21.15
CA LYS A 156 4.79 -28.89 -20.70
C LYS A 156 4.52 -30.25 -20.05
N GLN A 157 3.27 -30.57 -19.74
CA GLN A 157 2.88 -31.82 -19.06
C GLN A 157 2.28 -32.88 -20.00
N GLY A 158 2.07 -32.54 -21.29
CA GLY A 158 1.49 -33.43 -22.30
C GLY A 158 2.47 -33.97 -23.34
N GLY A 159 3.79 -33.86 -23.10
CA GLY A 159 4.83 -34.37 -23.98
C GLY A 159 5.66 -35.44 -23.30
N ASP A 160 5.09 -36.64 -23.20
CA ASP A 160 5.77 -37.94 -23.11
C ASP A 160 4.92 -38.97 -23.89
#